data_AF-A0A6J0K6W6-F1
#
_entry.id   AF-A0A6J0K6W6-F1
#
_cell.length_a   1.000
_cell.length_b   1.000
_cell.length_c   1.000
_cell.angle_alpha   90.00
_cell.angle_beta   90.00
_cell.angle_gamma   90.00
#
_symmetry.space_group_name_H-M   'P 1'
#
loop_
_entity.id
_entity.type
_entity.pdbx_description
1 polymer ?
#
loop_
_entity_poly.entity_id
_entity_poly.type
_entity_poly.pdbx_seq_one_letter_code
_entity_poly.pdbx_strand_id
1 'polypeptide(L)'
;MWRSKNGKTLCKLRPFAREFLLEANKLFQMHVFEDSHPKQLKEVTSLLDPQGTYFGKRIITYRDSEMKNLDLVLAEERGVVILDDKLEYWWPEDHTNVLQIRPYQYFKRRDNNKNWITKVVDLFKTRHPEFSYAEERIDEDAEDGGLANALELLKEVHRKFFTEEDLNSRDVRALLFP
;
A
#
# COMPACT_ATOMS: atom_id res chain seq x y z
N MET A 1 3.12 2.42 -18.48
CA MET A 1 4.20 1.50 -18.04
C MET A 1 5.51 2.28 -18.07
N TRP A 2 6.38 2.09 -17.08
CA TRP A 2 7.65 2.82 -16.95
C TRP A 2 8.82 1.85 -16.94
N ARG A 3 9.95 2.27 -17.53
CA ARG A 3 11.20 1.50 -17.55
C ARG A 3 12.29 2.28 -16.84
N SER A 4 13.06 1.62 -15.98
CA SER A 4 14.20 2.24 -15.28
C SER A 4 15.26 2.74 -16.26
N LYS A 5 16.04 3.73 -15.82
CA LYS A 5 17.08 4.36 -16.66
C LYS A 5 18.14 3.35 -17.14
N ASN A 6 18.43 2.32 -16.34
CA ASN A 6 19.33 1.23 -16.70
C ASN A 6 18.68 0.12 -17.56
N GLY A 7 17.39 0.24 -17.87
CA GLY A 7 16.63 -0.70 -18.69
C GLY A 7 16.29 -2.03 -18.02
N LYS A 8 16.67 -2.25 -16.75
CA LYS A 8 16.56 -3.54 -16.06
C LYS A 8 15.22 -3.76 -15.36
N THR A 9 14.51 -2.70 -15.02
CA THR A 9 13.26 -2.77 -14.25
C THR A 9 12.11 -2.19 -15.06
N LEU A 10 10.99 -2.89 -15.04
CA LEU A 10 9.73 -2.45 -15.62
C LEU A 10 8.72 -2.28 -14.48
N CYS A 11 8.08 -1.12 -14.41
CA CYS A 11 7.09 -0.79 -13.40
C CYS A 11 5.76 -0.49 -14.09
N LYS A 12 4.68 -1.05 -13.53
CA LYS A 12 3.32 -0.68 -13.88
C LYS A 12 2.72 -0.02 -12.63
N LEU A 13 2.31 1.24 -12.78
CA LEU A 13 1.51 1.90 -11.76
C LEU A 13 0.13 1.26 -11.76
N ARG A 14 -0.38 0.99 -10.55
CA ARG A 14 -1.78 0.60 -10.36
C ARG A 14 -2.68 1.70 -10.95
N PRO A 15 -3.75 1.33 -11.67
CA PRO A 15 -4.76 2.29 -12.11
C PRO A 15 -5.18 3.20 -10.96
N PHE A 16 -5.46 4.47 -11.27
CA PHE A 16 -5.85 5.51 -10.30
C PHE A 16 -4.76 5.95 -9.29
N ALA A 17 -3.52 5.45 -9.37
CA ALA A 17 -2.48 5.78 -8.38
C ALA A 17 -2.13 7.27 -8.27
N ARG A 18 -2.20 8.04 -9.36
CA ARG A 18 -1.85 9.48 -9.32
C ARG A 18 -2.96 10.30 -8.68
N GLU A 19 -4.20 10.03 -9.08
CA GLU A 19 -5.41 10.62 -8.55
C GLU A 19 -5.58 10.26 -7.06
N PHE A 20 -5.30 9.00 -6.70
CA PHE A 20 -5.25 8.55 -5.31
C PHE A 20 -4.32 9.44 -4.47
N LEU A 21 -3.06 9.60 -4.88
CA LEU A 21 -2.09 10.40 -4.14
C LEU A 21 -2.50 11.87 -4.07
N LEU A 22 -3.03 12.43 -5.17
CA LEU A 22 -3.51 13.81 -5.21
C LEU A 22 -4.63 14.07 -4.20
N GLU A 23 -5.64 13.20 -4.16
CA GLU A 23 -6.79 13.35 -3.28
C GLU A 23 -6.46 13.00 -1.83
N ALA A 24 -5.69 11.93 -1.60
CA ALA A 24 -5.26 11.54 -0.26
C ALA A 24 -4.40 12.63 0.40
N ASN A 25 -3.56 13.34 -0.37
CA ASN A 25 -2.73 14.43 0.14
C ASN A 25 -3.51 15.61 0.73
N LYS A 26 -4.80 15.75 0.39
CA LYS A 26 -5.66 16.79 0.96
C LYS A 26 -6.13 16.45 2.39
N LEU A 27 -6.03 15.17 2.76
CA LEU A 27 -6.64 14.59 3.97
C LEU A 27 -5.59 13.99 4.91
N PHE A 28 -4.49 13.46 4.37
CA PHE A 28 -3.50 12.71 5.12
C PHE A 28 -2.08 13.21 4.89
N GLN A 29 -1.27 13.15 5.94
CA GLN A 29 0.19 13.23 5.79
C GLN A 29 0.74 11.83 5.46
N MET A 30 1.14 11.64 4.20
CA MET A 30 1.51 10.31 3.71
C MET A 30 2.96 9.93 4.01
N HIS A 31 3.15 8.66 4.36
CA HIS A 31 4.44 8.01 4.56
C HIS A 31 4.57 6.84 3.57
N VAL A 32 5.81 6.47 3.23
CA VAL A 32 6.11 5.21 2.54
C VAL A 32 6.89 4.33 3.50
N PHE A 33 6.41 3.11 3.75
CA PHE A 33 7.15 2.09 4.46
C PHE A 33 7.31 0.87 3.56
N GLU A 34 8.52 0.67 3.05
CA GLU A 34 8.85 -0.50 2.23
C GLU A 34 10.07 -1.24 2.73
N ASP A 35 9.99 -2.56 2.75
CA ASP A 35 11.14 -3.44 2.98
C ASP A 35 11.98 -3.51 1.70
N SER A 36 12.67 -2.41 1.42
CA SER A 36 13.43 -2.21 0.19
C SER A 36 14.62 -1.30 0.42
N HIS A 37 15.68 -1.50 -0.35
CA HIS A 37 16.87 -0.69 -0.21
C HIS A 37 16.61 0.77 -0.57
N PRO A 38 17.05 1.77 0.23
CA PRO A 38 16.72 3.18 0.01
C PRO A 38 16.97 3.68 -1.42
N LYS A 39 18.08 3.25 -2.04
CA LYS A 39 18.39 3.55 -3.44
C LYS A 39 17.33 3.04 -4.45
N GLN A 40 16.82 1.82 -4.25
CA GLN A 40 15.78 1.23 -5.12
C GLN A 40 14.44 1.91 -4.87
N LEU A 41 14.09 2.10 -3.60
CA LEU A 41 12.84 2.77 -3.22
C LEU A 41 12.80 4.21 -3.75
N LYS A 42 13.90 4.95 -3.68
CA LYS A 42 14.02 6.29 -4.25
C LYS A 42 13.76 6.35 -5.75
N GLU A 43 14.19 5.33 -6.50
CA GLU A 43 13.89 5.25 -7.94
C GLU A 43 12.38 5.13 -8.18
N VAL A 44 11.70 4.25 -7.42
CA VAL A 44 10.25 4.04 -7.54
C VAL A 44 9.47 5.25 -7.04
N THR A 45 9.80 5.82 -5.88
CA THR A 45 9.10 6.99 -5.36
C THR A 45 9.29 8.21 -6.27
N SER A 46 10.44 8.36 -6.94
CA SER A 46 10.63 9.45 -7.93
C SER A 46 9.71 9.37 -9.16
N LEU A 47 9.12 8.20 -9.46
CA LEU A 47 8.12 8.03 -10.52
C LEU A 47 6.74 8.57 -10.10
N LEU A 48 6.43 8.42 -8.81
CA LEU A 48 5.16 8.81 -8.20
C LEU A 48 5.19 10.27 -7.73
N ASP A 49 6.29 10.67 -7.10
CA ASP A 49 6.47 11.94 -6.40
C ASP A 49 7.82 12.60 -6.76
N PRO A 50 8.02 13.04 -8.03
CA PRO A 50 9.30 13.60 -8.46
C PRO A 50 9.66 14.92 -7.76
N GLN A 51 8.67 15.64 -7.24
CA GLN A 51 8.84 16.92 -6.54
C GLN A 51 8.93 16.75 -5.02
N GLY A 52 8.66 15.56 -4.49
CA GLY A 52 8.62 15.33 -3.04
C GLY A 52 7.41 15.96 -2.35
N THR A 53 6.32 16.21 -3.09
CA THR A 53 5.08 16.82 -2.62
C THR A 53 4.34 15.91 -1.63
N TYR A 54 4.30 14.61 -1.92
CA TYR A 54 3.46 13.64 -1.20
C TYR A 54 4.18 13.04 0.01
N PHE A 55 5.42 12.60 -0.16
CA PHE A 55 6.15 11.86 0.88
C PHE A 55 7.27 12.70 1.51
N GLY A 56 7.91 13.58 0.74
CA GLY A 56 9.06 14.34 1.22
C GLY A 56 10.15 13.44 1.82
N LYS A 57 10.43 13.60 3.12
CA LYS A 57 11.41 12.76 3.87
C LYS A 57 10.76 11.59 4.64
N ARG A 58 9.45 11.41 4.54
CA ARG A 58 8.67 10.39 5.26
C ARG A 58 8.74 9.03 4.55
N ILE A 59 9.96 8.51 4.42
CA ILE A 59 10.24 7.24 3.75
C ILE A 59 11.00 6.36 4.74
N ILE A 60 10.42 5.24 5.10
CA ILE A 60 10.94 4.23 6.03
C ILE A 60 11.32 2.99 5.21
N THR A 61 12.49 2.44 5.51
CA THR A 61 13.08 1.31 4.78
C THR A 61 13.54 0.19 5.71
N TYR A 62 13.99 -0.93 5.15
CA TYR A 62 14.60 -2.03 5.91
C TYR A 62 15.80 -1.60 6.77
N ARG A 63 16.46 -0.48 6.43
CA ARG A 63 17.58 0.06 7.21
C ARG A 63 17.12 0.80 8.47
N ASP A 64 15.86 1.23 8.49
CA ASP A 64 15.27 2.00 9.57
C ASP A 64 14.54 1.08 10.55
N SER A 65 13.90 0.02 10.06
CA SER A 65 13.32 -1.06 10.88
C SER A 65 13.31 -2.39 10.12
N GLU A 66 13.56 -3.49 10.83
CA GLU A 66 13.57 -4.86 10.28
C GLU A 66 12.15 -5.41 10.01
N MET A 67 11.14 -4.92 10.73
CA MET A 67 9.73 -5.29 10.55
C MET A 67 8.87 -4.03 10.44
N LYS A 68 7.77 -4.09 9.69
CA LYS A 68 6.87 -2.94 9.57
C LYS A 68 6.14 -2.71 10.89
N ASN A 69 6.21 -1.48 11.39
CA ASN A 69 5.53 -1.04 12.61
C ASN A 69 5.25 0.46 12.59
N LEU A 70 4.53 0.97 13.59
CA LEU A 70 4.22 2.38 13.72
C LEU A 70 5.23 3.20 14.56
N ASP A 71 6.28 2.58 15.13
CA ASP A 71 7.25 3.25 16.03
C ASP A 71 7.95 4.47 15.41
N LEU A 72 8.17 4.43 14.09
CA LEU A 72 8.84 5.50 13.35
C LEU A 72 7.86 6.52 12.74
N VAL A 73 6.55 6.33 12.92
CA VAL A 73 5.51 7.27 12.51
C VAL A 73 5.18 8.16 13.70
N LEU A 74 5.59 9.44 13.63
CA LEU A 74 5.43 10.41 14.72
C LEU A 74 3.99 10.93 14.83
N ALA A 75 3.03 10.04 15.05
CA ALA A 75 1.61 10.32 15.22
C ALA A 75 0.98 9.34 16.21
N GLU A 76 -0.12 9.72 16.85
CA GLU A 76 -0.90 8.81 17.69
C GLU A 76 -1.55 7.73 16.81
N GLU A 77 -1.37 6.45 17.15
CA GLU A 77 -1.87 5.31 16.36
C GLU A 77 -3.38 5.41 16.04
N ARG A 78 -4.18 5.96 16.97
CA ARG A 78 -5.63 6.17 16.76
C ARG A 78 -5.95 7.08 15.56
N GLY A 79 -4.98 7.83 15.05
CA GLY A 79 -5.10 8.69 13.86
C GLY A 79 -4.34 8.16 12.63
N VAL A 80 -3.73 6.97 12.70
CA VAL A 80 -2.90 6.41 11.63
C VAL A 80 -3.62 5.28 10.92
N VAL A 81 -3.75 5.38 9.60
CA VAL A 81 -4.25 4.28 8.75
C VAL A 81 -3.10 3.75 7.89
N ILE A 82 -2.95 2.43 7.86
CA ILE A 82 -1.99 1.73 7.01
C ILE A 82 -2.73 1.16 5.81
N LEU A 83 -2.23 1.41 4.60
CA LEU A 83 -2.74 0.80 3.37
C LEU A 83 -1.66 -0.12 2.80
N ASP A 84 -1.85 -1.44 2.92
CA ASP A 84 -0.86 -2.44 2.51
C ASP A 84 -1.57 -3.71 2.01
N ASP A 85 -0.97 -4.47 1.10
CA ASP A 85 -1.52 -5.75 0.65
C ASP A 85 -1.05 -6.94 1.51
N LYS A 86 -0.02 -6.76 2.35
CA LYS A 86 0.60 -7.83 3.12
C LYS A 86 0.56 -7.59 4.63
N LEU A 87 -0.60 -7.86 5.22
CA LEU A 87 -0.82 -7.77 6.67
C LEU A 87 0.26 -8.51 7.48
N GLU A 88 0.73 -9.66 7.00
CA GLU A 88 1.68 -10.52 7.72
C GLU A 88 3.10 -9.93 7.88
N TYR A 89 3.41 -8.80 7.25
CA TYR A 89 4.71 -8.10 7.39
C TYR A 89 4.68 -7.00 8.45
N TRP A 90 3.50 -6.72 9.01
CA TRP A 90 3.31 -5.75 10.08
C TRP A 90 3.32 -6.44 11.45
N TRP A 91 3.82 -5.72 12.45
CA TRP A 91 3.77 -6.13 13.85
C TRP A 91 2.31 -6.41 14.25
N PRO A 92 2.00 -7.53 14.95
CA PRO A 92 0.61 -7.95 15.23
C PRO A 92 -0.28 -6.89 15.86
N GLU A 93 0.29 -6.05 16.72
CA GLU A 93 -0.37 -4.98 17.46
C GLU A 93 -0.87 -3.87 16.51
N ASP A 94 -0.17 -3.65 15.40
CA ASP A 94 -0.53 -2.65 14.38
C ASP A 94 -1.57 -3.16 13.38
N HIS A 95 -1.95 -4.44 13.41
CA HIS A 95 -2.88 -5.03 12.43
C HIS A 95 -4.24 -4.33 12.42
N THR A 96 -4.66 -3.78 13.56
CA THR A 96 -5.93 -3.04 13.68
C THR A 96 -5.93 -1.71 12.90
N ASN A 97 -4.76 -1.18 12.56
CA ASN A 97 -4.59 0.02 11.73
C ASN A 97 -4.50 -0.30 10.23
N VAL A 98 -4.39 -1.59 9.84
CA VAL A 98 -4.15 -2.01 8.46
C VAL A 98 -5.45 -2.21 7.69
N LEU A 99 -5.73 -1.29 6.78
CA LEU A 99 -6.65 -1.50 5.67
C LEU A 99 -5.98 -2.40 4.62
N GLN A 100 -6.18 -3.71 4.74
CA GLN A 100 -5.60 -4.66 3.79
C GLN A 100 -6.27 -4.56 2.42
N ILE A 101 -5.51 -4.17 1.40
CA ILE A 101 -5.97 -4.10 0.00
C ILE A 101 -5.57 -5.34 -0.80
N ARG A 102 -6.26 -5.58 -1.91
CA ARG A 102 -5.87 -6.66 -2.83
C ARG A 102 -4.50 -6.38 -3.45
N PRO A 103 -3.61 -7.39 -3.52
CA PRO A 103 -2.33 -7.29 -4.22
C PRO A 103 -2.52 -6.88 -5.67
N TYR A 104 -1.70 -5.94 -6.17
CA TYR A 104 -1.69 -5.55 -7.57
C TYR A 104 -0.63 -6.32 -8.35
N GLN A 105 -1.05 -7.37 -9.07
CA GLN A 105 -0.15 -8.25 -9.83
C GLN A 105 -0.31 -8.05 -11.35
N TYR A 106 0.27 -6.98 -11.88
CA TYR A 106 0.21 -6.74 -13.33
C TYR A 106 1.07 -7.72 -14.13
N PHE A 107 2.32 -7.92 -13.69
CA PHE A 107 3.23 -8.86 -14.32
C PHE A 107 3.13 -10.23 -13.65
N LYS A 108 3.24 -11.29 -14.46
CA LYS A 108 3.37 -12.65 -13.95
C LYS A 108 4.54 -12.73 -12.98
N ARG A 109 4.29 -13.29 -11.79
CA ARG A 109 5.37 -13.61 -10.85
C ARG A 109 6.35 -14.59 -11.51
N ARG A 110 7.64 -14.29 -11.39
CA ARG A 110 8.70 -15.18 -11.87
C ARG A 110 8.94 -16.24 -10.80
N ASP A 111 8.31 -17.39 -10.95
CA ASP A 111 8.45 -18.52 -10.02
C ASP A 111 9.80 -19.21 -10.24
N ASN A 112 10.85 -18.67 -9.64
CA ASN A 112 12.21 -19.20 -9.83
C ASN A 112 12.44 -20.54 -9.10
N ASN A 113 11.48 -21.04 -8.31
CA ASN A 113 11.62 -22.29 -7.58
C ASN A 113 10.26 -22.96 -7.34
N LYS A 114 9.69 -23.61 -8.37
CA LYS A 114 8.51 -24.48 -8.19
C LYS A 114 8.94 -25.84 -7.67
N ASN A 115 8.97 -26.02 -6.35
CA ASN A 115 8.85 -27.36 -5.79
C ASN A 115 7.38 -27.64 -5.43
N TRP A 116 7.05 -28.91 -5.20
CA TRP A 116 5.67 -29.34 -4.93
C TRP A 116 5.09 -28.66 -3.67
N ILE A 117 5.94 -28.31 -2.70
CA ILE A 117 5.55 -27.61 -1.47
C ILE A 117 5.09 -26.19 -1.80
N THR A 118 5.82 -25.46 -2.65
CA THR A 118 5.43 -24.09 -3.05
C THR A 118 4.07 -24.09 -3.75
N LYS A 119 3.80 -25.06 -4.64
CA LYS A 119 2.49 -25.20 -5.30
C LYS A 119 1.36 -25.50 -4.33
N VAL A 120 1.59 -26.35 -3.33
CA VAL A 120 0.60 -26.67 -2.30
C VAL A 120 0.33 -25.45 -1.42
N VAL A 121 1.38 -24.74 -1.01
CA VAL A 121 1.26 -23.50 -0.22
C VAL A 121 0.52 -22.41 -1.01
N ASP A 122 0.83 -22.24 -2.29
CA ASP A 122 0.12 -21.28 -3.15
C ASP A 122 -1.36 -21.68 -3.35
N LEU A 123 -1.68 -22.99 -3.41
CA LEU A 123 -3.06 -23.48 -3.44
C LEU A 123 -3.85 -23.09 -2.18
N PHE A 124 -3.20 -23.09 -1.02
CA PHE A 124 -3.83 -22.71 0.26
C PHE A 124 -3.80 -21.21 0.53
N LYS A 125 -2.96 -20.45 -0.20
CA LYS A 125 -3.00 -18.98 -0.21
C LYS A 125 -4.09 -18.51 -1.18
N THR A 126 -5.34 -18.62 -0.73
CA THR A 126 -6.59 -18.21 -1.42
C THR A 126 -6.67 -16.73 -1.84
N ARG A 127 -5.57 -15.96 -1.76
CA ARG A 127 -5.52 -14.50 -1.97
C ARG A 127 -4.76 -14.09 -3.23
N HIS A 128 -4.17 -15.02 -3.98
CA HIS A 128 -3.43 -14.69 -5.21
C HIS A 128 -4.20 -15.13 -6.45
N PRO A 129 -4.42 -14.23 -7.44
CA PRO A 129 -5.02 -14.61 -8.70
C PRO A 129 -4.11 -15.58 -9.46
N GLU A 130 -4.69 -16.61 -10.09
CA GLU A 130 -3.94 -17.62 -10.86
C GLU A 130 -3.16 -17.01 -12.03
N PHE A 131 -3.69 -15.92 -12.61
CA PHE A 131 -3.12 -15.20 -13.73
C PHE A 131 -2.82 -13.76 -13.34
N SER A 132 -1.79 -13.19 -13.96
CA SER A 132 -1.52 -11.75 -13.88
C SER A 132 -2.40 -10.95 -14.85
N TYR A 133 -2.63 -9.67 -14.56
CA TYR A 133 -3.41 -8.79 -15.45
C TYR A 133 -2.87 -8.76 -16.89
N ALA A 134 -1.55 -8.82 -17.07
CA ALA A 134 -0.94 -8.87 -18.39
C ALA A 134 -1.25 -10.17 -19.16
N GLU A 135 -1.38 -11.31 -18.48
CA GLU A 135 -1.74 -12.59 -19.11
C GLU A 135 -3.21 -12.59 -19.56
N GLU A 136 -4.07 -12.00 -18.75
CA GLU A 136 -5.50 -11.87 -19.03
C GLU A 136 -5.83 -10.70 -19.99
N ARG A 137 -4.83 -9.86 -20.30
CA ARG A 137 -4.95 -8.66 -21.15
C ARG A 137 -5.99 -7.67 -20.63
N ILE A 138 -6.11 -7.58 -19.31
CA ILE A 138 -6.98 -6.63 -18.60
C ILE A 138 -6.14 -5.81 -17.61
N ASP A 139 -6.76 -4.92 -16.85
CA ASP A 139 -6.17 -4.17 -15.75
C ASP A 139 -7.30 -3.81 -14.77
N GLU A 140 -6.99 -3.21 -13.62
CA GLU A 140 -8.03 -2.65 -12.76
C GLU A 140 -8.72 -1.45 -13.42
N ASP A 141 -10.00 -1.26 -13.11
CA ASP A 141 -10.74 -0.06 -13.49
C ASP A 141 -10.23 1.17 -12.72
N ALA A 142 -10.28 2.35 -13.31
CA ALA A 142 -9.83 3.56 -12.63
C ALA A 142 -10.90 4.14 -11.67
N GLU A 143 -12.17 3.87 -11.91
CA GLU A 143 -13.32 4.36 -11.14
C GLU A 143 -13.75 3.38 -10.04
N ASP A 144 -13.63 2.07 -10.28
CA ASP A 144 -14.00 1.00 -9.33
C ASP A 144 -12.83 0.04 -9.04
N GLY A 145 -11.60 0.53 -9.21
CA GLY A 145 -10.37 -0.21 -8.90
C GLY A 145 -10.06 -0.29 -7.42
N GLY A 146 -9.01 -1.05 -7.07
CA GLY A 146 -8.63 -1.23 -5.66
C GLY A 146 -8.25 0.07 -4.96
N LEU A 147 -7.61 1.01 -5.66
CA LEU A 147 -7.26 2.32 -5.09
C LEU A 147 -8.44 3.29 -5.04
N ALA A 148 -9.37 3.23 -6.00
CA ALA A 148 -10.56 4.07 -5.99
C ALA A 148 -11.44 3.73 -4.78
N ASN A 149 -11.71 2.44 -4.58
CA ASN A 149 -12.47 1.93 -3.44
C ASN A 149 -11.76 2.20 -2.11
N ALA A 150 -10.44 2.05 -2.04
CA ALA A 150 -9.67 2.41 -0.85
C ALA A 150 -9.79 3.90 -0.53
N LEU A 151 -9.69 4.78 -1.53
CA LEU A 151 -9.81 6.23 -1.31
C LEU A 151 -11.19 6.64 -0.80
N GLU A 152 -12.26 6.02 -1.33
CA GLU A 152 -13.62 6.28 -0.87
C GLU A 152 -13.78 5.96 0.61
N LEU A 153 -13.32 4.78 1.05
CA LEU A 153 -13.32 4.40 2.45
C LEU A 153 -12.46 5.35 3.29
N LEU A 154 -11.25 5.70 2.84
CA LEU A 154 -10.36 6.62 3.56
C LEU A 154 -10.99 8.01 3.73
N LYS A 155 -11.74 8.51 2.73
CA LYS A 155 -12.50 9.76 2.84
C LYS A 155 -13.60 9.66 3.89
N GLU A 156 -14.30 8.53 3.94
CA GLU A 156 -15.34 8.30 4.96
C GLU A 156 -14.74 8.22 6.37
N VAL A 157 -13.65 7.46 6.54
CA VAL A 157 -12.91 7.33 7.81
C VAL A 157 -12.42 8.70 8.28
N HIS A 158 -11.76 9.46 7.40
CA HIS A 158 -11.30 10.81 7.72
C HIS A 158 -12.47 11.70 8.15
N ARG A 159 -13.57 11.72 7.38
CA ARG A 159 -14.75 12.52 7.72
C ARG A 159 -15.28 12.15 9.10
N LYS A 160 -15.53 10.87 9.37
CA LYS A 160 -16.05 10.38 10.65
C LYS A 160 -15.11 10.74 11.81
N PHE A 161 -13.80 10.52 11.64
CA PHE A 161 -12.79 10.84 12.65
C PHE A 161 -12.81 12.32 13.06
N PHE A 162 -12.99 13.25 12.11
CA PHE A 162 -13.01 14.68 12.41
C PHE A 162 -14.40 15.24 12.78
N THR A 163 -15.49 14.54 12.47
CA THR A 163 -16.85 14.94 12.87
C THR A 163 -17.28 14.44 14.25
N GLU A 164 -16.61 13.41 14.78
CA GLU A 164 -16.90 12.86 16.12
C GLU A 164 -16.64 13.93 17.21
N GLU A 165 -17.62 14.16 18.08
CA GLU A 165 -17.54 15.21 19.11
C GLU A 165 -16.68 14.77 20.29
N ASP A 166 -16.73 13.49 20.66
CA ASP A 166 -15.90 12.96 21.73
C ASP A 166 -14.49 12.65 21.22
N LEU A 167 -13.53 13.50 21.60
CA LEU A 167 -12.12 13.32 21.24
C LEU A 167 -11.54 11.98 21.71
N ASN A 168 -12.10 11.35 22.76
CA ASN A 168 -11.62 10.08 23.27
C ASN A 168 -12.15 8.88 22.48
N SER A 169 -13.24 9.04 21.74
CA SER A 169 -13.80 8.00 20.87
C SER A 169 -13.25 8.06 19.44
N ARG A 170 -12.50 9.12 19.08
CA ARG A 170 -11.82 9.27 17.79
C ARG A 170 -10.71 8.24 17.63
N ASP A 171 -11.04 7.14 16.97
CA ASP A 171 -10.08 6.09 16.64
C ASP A 171 -10.36 5.50 15.26
N VAL A 172 -9.42 5.65 14.33
CA VAL A 172 -9.55 5.11 12.96
C VAL A 172 -9.69 3.59 12.96
N ARG A 173 -9.15 2.88 13.95
CA ARG A 173 -9.24 1.41 14.04
C ARG A 173 -10.68 0.93 14.16
N ALA A 174 -11.50 1.67 14.91
CA ALA A 174 -12.93 1.42 15.04
C ALA A 174 -13.74 1.78 13.77
N LEU A 175 -13.17 2.63 12.90
CA LEU A 175 -13.83 3.10 11.68
C LEU A 175 -13.48 2.26 10.44
N LEU A 176 -12.34 1.56 10.46
CA LEU A 176 -11.89 0.68 9.37
C LEU A 176 -12.66 -0.64 9.33
N PHE A 177 -13.08 -1.15 10.49
CA PHE A 177 -13.81 -2.40 10.66
C PHE A 177 -15.06 -2.17 11.53
N PRO A 178 -16.04 -1.40 11.02
CA PRO A 178 -17.25 -1.05 11.78
C PRO A 178 -18.17 -2.25 12.05
#